data_AF-A0A941I9E3-F1
#
_entry.id   AF-A0A941I9E3-F1
#
_cell.length_a   1.000
_cell.length_b   1.000
_cell.length_c   1.000
_cell.angle_alpha   90.00
_cell.angle_beta   90.00
_cell.angle_gamma   90.00
#
_symmetry.space_group_name_H-M   'P 1'
#
loop_
_entity.id
_entity.type
_entity.pdbx_description
1 polymer ?
#
loop_
_entity_poly.entity_id
_entity_poly.type
_entity_poly.pdbx_seq_one_letter_code
_entity_poly.pdbx_strand_id
1 'polypeptide(L)'
;TSAGVPEDFSKHTLVLDYNNSQQLEEVFASIGDQIACVIVEPVAGNMNLIPANKEFLQTMRSLCTQHGSILIFDEVMCGFRVGLQGAQALYGIAADLICMG
;
A
#
# COMPACT_ATOMS: atom_id res chain seq x y z
N THR A 1 -5.92 6.78 -16.65
CA THR A 1 -5.08 6.06 -17.63
C THR A 1 -4.04 7.02 -18.19
N SER A 2 -2.80 6.57 -18.38
CA SER A 2 -1.69 7.40 -18.90
C SER A 2 -1.50 7.15 -20.39
N ALA A 3 -1.29 8.21 -21.18
CA ALA A 3 -1.07 8.09 -22.61
C ALA A 3 0.25 7.37 -22.91
N GLY A 4 0.21 6.28 -23.68
CA GLY A 4 1.38 5.49 -24.08
C GLY A 4 1.64 4.23 -23.26
N VAL A 5 0.87 3.97 -22.20
CA VAL A 5 0.89 2.68 -21.48
C VAL A 5 -0.10 1.74 -22.17
N PRO A 6 0.32 0.56 -22.68
CA PRO A 6 -0.62 -0.39 -23.27
C PRO A 6 -1.66 -0.83 -22.23
N GLU A 7 -2.93 -0.93 -22.65
CA GLU A 7 -4.05 -1.25 -21.77
C GLU A 7 -3.83 -2.55 -21.00
N ASP A 8 -3.17 -3.52 -21.65
CA ASP A 8 -2.82 -4.82 -21.10
C ASP A 8 -1.97 -4.74 -19.83
N PHE A 9 -1.21 -3.67 -19.61
CA PHE A 9 -0.50 -3.46 -18.35
C PHE A 9 -1.39 -2.80 -17.29
N SER A 10 -2.23 -1.84 -17.70
CA SER A 10 -3.09 -1.11 -16.76
C SER A 10 -4.22 -1.94 -16.17
N LYS A 11 -4.72 -2.96 -16.90
CA LYS A 11 -5.83 -3.80 -16.45
C LYS A 11 -5.51 -4.67 -15.23
N HIS A 12 -4.22 -4.85 -14.91
CA HIS A 12 -3.75 -5.64 -13.77
C HIS A 12 -3.46 -4.80 -12.53
N THR A 13 -3.68 -3.48 -12.61
CA THR A 13 -3.49 -2.56 -11.49
C THR A 13 -4.82 -1.97 -11.07
N LEU A 14 -5.17 -2.16 -9.80
CA LEU A 14 -6.30 -1.49 -9.18
C LEU A 14 -5.80 -0.29 -8.39
N VAL A 15 -6.48 0.84 -8.55
CA VAL A 15 -6.17 2.07 -7.82
C VAL A 15 -7.34 2.35 -6.90
N LEU A 16 -7.03 2.44 -5.60
CA LEU A 16 -8.00 2.71 -4.54
C LEU A 16 -7.70 4.08 -3.92
N ASP A 17 -8.71 4.63 -3.25
CA ASP A 17 -8.59 5.88 -2.53
C ASP A 17 -7.72 5.69 -1.29
N TYR A 18 -6.77 6.60 -1.10
CA TYR A 18 -5.90 6.59 0.07
C TYR A 18 -6.70 6.80 1.35
N ASN A 19 -6.34 6.12 2.43
CA ASN A 19 -7.03 6.14 3.72
C ASN A 19 -8.48 5.62 3.72
N ASN A 20 -8.90 4.89 2.69
CA ASN A 20 -10.21 4.25 2.60
C ASN A 20 -10.14 2.73 2.88
N SER A 21 -10.22 2.36 4.16
CA SER A 21 -10.21 0.94 4.58
C SER A 21 -11.39 0.14 4.05
N GLN A 22 -12.58 0.75 3.96
CA GLN A 22 -13.78 0.06 3.48
C GLN A 22 -13.61 -0.40 2.03
N GLN A 23 -13.04 0.45 1.17
CA GLN A 23 -12.81 0.09 -0.22
C GLN A 23 -11.78 -1.06 -0.36
N LEU A 24 -10.77 -1.12 0.51
CA LEU A 24 -9.85 -2.27 0.55
C LEU A 24 -10.61 -3.55 0.89
N GLU A 25 -11.44 -3.53 1.94
CA GLU A 25 -12.22 -4.69 2.36
C GLU A 25 -13.16 -5.18 1.25
N GLU A 26 -13.86 -4.26 0.57
CA GLU A 26 -14.74 -4.58 -0.55
C GLU A 26 -13.98 -5.23 -1.72
N VAL A 27 -12.79 -4.73 -2.06
CA VAL A 27 -11.97 -5.28 -3.14
C VAL A 27 -11.44 -6.66 -2.77
N PHE A 28 -10.87 -6.84 -1.57
CA PHE A 28 -10.40 -8.14 -1.12
C PHE A 28 -11.53 -9.16 -0.98
N ALA A 29 -12.73 -8.74 -0.57
CA ALA A 29 -13.90 -9.63 -0.53
C ALA A 29 -14.31 -10.10 -1.94
N SER A 30 -14.15 -9.25 -2.97
CA SER A 30 -14.55 -9.59 -4.34
C SER A 30 -13.52 -10.44 -5.10
N ILE A 31 -12.22 -10.15 -4.93
CA ILE A 31 -11.16 -10.72 -5.76
C ILE A 31 -9.86 -11.01 -4.97
N GLY A 32 -9.90 -11.09 -3.64
CA GLY A 32 -8.71 -11.17 -2.78
C GLY A 32 -7.68 -12.23 -3.20
N ASP A 33 -8.16 -13.42 -3.60
CA ASP A 33 -7.29 -14.54 -4.01
C ASP A 33 -6.58 -14.31 -5.37
N GLN A 34 -6.97 -13.27 -6.10
CA GLN A 34 -6.33 -12.85 -7.36
C GLN A 34 -5.33 -11.70 -7.13
N ILE A 35 -5.29 -11.11 -5.93
CA ILE A 35 -4.42 -9.98 -5.61
C ILE A 35 -3.03 -10.51 -5.24
N ALA A 36 -2.05 -10.24 -6.10
CA ALA A 36 -0.66 -10.63 -5.83
C ALA A 36 -0.03 -9.76 -4.72
N CYS A 37 -0.27 -8.45 -4.75
CA CYS A 37 0.30 -7.52 -3.78
C CYS A 37 -0.51 -6.24 -3.62
N VAL A 38 -0.28 -5.54 -2.51
CA VAL A 38 -0.71 -4.16 -2.25
C VAL A 38 0.55 -3.33 -2.01
N ILE A 39 0.70 -2.24 -2.76
CA ILE A 39 1.80 -1.28 -2.60
C ILE A 39 1.25 0.07 -2.14
N VAL A 40 1.90 0.69 -1.16
CA VAL A 40 1.48 1.96 -0.59
C VAL A 40 2.67 2.79 -0.12
N GLU A 41 2.64 4.11 -0.31
CA GLU A 41 3.48 5.05 0.44
C GLU A 41 2.88 5.20 1.86
N PRO A 42 3.53 4.74 2.94
CA PRO A 42 2.96 4.83 4.30
C PRO A 42 2.78 6.28 4.78
N VAL A 43 3.56 7.19 4.21
CA VAL A 43 3.36 8.64 4.28
C VAL A 43 3.45 9.16 2.85
N ALA A 44 2.31 9.51 2.25
CA ALA A 44 2.22 9.92 0.85
C ALA A 44 2.91 11.27 0.63
N GLY A 45 4.14 11.25 0.12
CA GLY A 45 4.95 12.44 -0.12
C GLY A 45 4.52 13.20 -1.38
N ASN A 46 4.08 12.46 -2.40
CA ASN A 46 3.67 12.99 -3.69
C ASN A 46 2.29 13.67 -3.69
N MET A 47 1.55 13.56 -2.58
CA MET A 47 0.22 14.12 -2.40
C MET A 47 0.18 15.10 -1.22
N ASN A 48 1.08 16.08 -1.17
CA ASN A 48 1.15 17.10 -0.11
C ASN A 48 1.47 16.57 1.31
N LEU A 49 2.24 15.47 1.42
CA LEU A 49 2.67 14.87 2.69
C LEU A 49 1.48 14.45 3.59
N ILE A 50 0.66 13.52 3.09
CA ILE A 50 -0.48 12.98 3.83
C ILE A 50 -0.07 11.67 4.52
N PRO A 51 -0.08 11.60 5.87
CA PRO A 51 0.17 10.35 6.56
C PRO A 51 -0.98 9.36 6.37
N ALA A 52 -0.66 8.08 6.25
CA ALA A 52 -1.69 7.06 6.33
C ALA A 52 -2.29 7.04 7.75
N ASN A 53 -3.60 6.83 7.83
CA ASN A 53 -4.21 6.46 9.10
C ASN A 53 -3.80 5.03 9.48
N LYS A 54 -3.57 4.82 10.79
CA LYS A 54 -3.06 3.53 11.29
C LYS A 54 -4.01 2.38 10.96
N GLU A 55 -5.30 2.63 11.05
CA GLU A 55 -6.35 1.66 10.70
C GLU A 55 -6.22 1.16 9.26
N PHE A 56 -5.99 2.06 8.29
CA PHE A 56 -5.81 1.70 6.88
C PHE A 56 -4.62 0.78 6.66
N LEU A 57 -3.47 1.10 7.25
CA LEU A 57 -2.28 0.23 7.17
C LEU A 57 -2.50 -1.12 7.87
N GLN A 58 -3.24 -1.14 8.99
CA GLN A 58 -3.60 -2.37 9.70
C GLN A 58 -4.57 -3.24 8.89
N THR A 59 -5.56 -2.63 8.24
CA THR A 59 -6.49 -3.31 7.33
C THR A 59 -5.73 -3.93 6.17
N MET A 60 -4.84 -3.18 5.49
CA MET A 60 -3.97 -3.74 4.45
C MET A 60 -3.17 -4.94 4.94
N ARG A 61 -2.52 -4.80 6.11
CA ARG A 61 -1.71 -5.88 6.67
C ARG A 61 -2.54 -7.14 6.91
N SER A 62 -3.71 -6.98 7.51
CA SER A 62 -4.60 -8.09 7.87
C SER A 62 -5.13 -8.80 6.62
N LEU A 63 -5.61 -8.03 5.64
CA LEU A 63 -6.12 -8.56 4.38
C LEU A 63 -5.04 -9.27 3.56
N CYS A 64 -3.84 -8.68 3.46
CA CYS A 64 -2.71 -9.31 2.77
C CYS A 64 -2.34 -10.65 3.43
N THR A 65 -2.27 -10.70 4.76
CA THR A 65 -2.02 -11.95 5.49
C THR A 65 -3.12 -12.98 5.28
N GLN A 66 -4.40 -12.56 5.28
CA GLN A 66 -5.54 -13.46 5.11
C GLN A 66 -5.58 -14.11 3.72
N HIS A 67 -5.27 -13.34 2.67
CA HIS A 67 -5.37 -13.80 1.27
C HIS A 67 -4.03 -14.27 0.68
N GLY A 68 -2.93 -14.20 1.45
CA GLY A 68 -1.60 -14.55 0.96
C GLY A 68 -1.01 -13.54 -0.03
N SER A 69 -1.55 -12.33 -0.08
CA SER A 69 -1.01 -11.22 -0.87
C SER A 69 0.20 -10.59 -0.15
N ILE A 70 1.13 -10.03 -0.92
CA ILE A 70 2.31 -9.34 -0.40
C ILE A 70 1.95 -7.88 -0.07
N LEU A 71 2.23 -7.42 1.15
CA LEU A 71 2.19 -6.00 1.49
C LEU A 71 3.55 -5.36 1.22
N ILE A 72 3.58 -4.31 0.41
CA ILE A 72 4.77 -3.55 0.04
C ILE A 72 4.64 -2.13 0.59
N PHE A 73 5.59 -1.73 1.44
CA PHE A 73 5.74 -0.32 1.83
C PHE A 73 6.74 0.35 0.92
N ASP A 74 6.29 1.38 0.20
CA ASP A 74 7.18 2.26 -0.54
C ASP A 74 7.71 3.36 0.41
N GLU A 75 8.91 3.11 0.92
CA GLU A 75 9.61 4.03 1.82
C GLU A 75 10.71 4.82 1.13
N VAL A 76 10.69 4.95 -0.21
CA VAL A 76 11.68 5.76 -0.95
C VAL A 76 11.76 7.20 -0.40
N MET A 77 10.60 7.79 -0.07
CA MET A 77 10.54 9.15 0.49
C MET A 77 10.58 9.20 2.02
N CYS A 78 9.92 8.25 2.70
CA CYS A 78 9.72 8.30 4.15
C CYS A 78 10.76 7.50 4.95
N GLY A 79 11.47 6.57 4.33
CA GLY A 79 12.52 5.76 4.92
C GLY A 79 13.67 6.62 5.42
N PHE A 80 14.13 6.37 6.66
CA PHE A 80 15.10 7.21 7.39
C PHE A 80 14.71 8.69 7.57
N ARG A 81 13.58 9.14 7.03
CA ARG A 81 13.05 10.51 7.13
C ARG A 81 12.11 10.67 8.31
N VAL A 82 11.18 9.72 8.49
CA VAL A 82 10.21 9.74 9.60
C VAL A 82 10.77 9.14 10.89
N GLY A 83 11.90 8.45 10.79
CA GLY A 83 12.65 7.85 11.89
C GLY A 83 13.72 6.89 11.37
N LEU A 84 14.70 6.52 12.21
CA LEU A 84 15.80 5.63 11.82
C LEU A 84 15.34 4.23 11.38
N GLN A 85 14.14 3.83 11.78
CA GLN A 85 13.55 2.52 11.49
C GLN A 85 12.36 2.62 10.50
N GLY A 86 12.24 3.77 9.81
CA GLY A 86 11.20 3.99 8.81
C GLY A 86 9.78 4.08 9.36
N ALA A 87 8.82 4.03 8.44
CA ALA A 87 7.40 4.07 8.74
C ALA A 87 6.92 2.76 9.40
N GLN A 88 7.54 1.62 9.10
CA GLN A 88 7.22 0.36 9.77
C GLN A 88 7.26 0.46 11.30
N ALA A 89 8.34 1.03 11.85
CA ALA A 89 8.47 1.23 13.29
C ALA A 89 7.57 2.34 13.83
N LEU A 90 7.37 3.41 13.05
CA LEU A 90 6.46 4.51 13.41
C LEU A 90 5.02 4.00 13.63
N TYR A 91 4.53 3.15 12.73
CA TYR A 91 3.18 2.61 12.78
C TYR A 91 3.07 1.28 13.56
N GLY A 92 4.19 0.60 13.77
CA GLY A 92 4.25 -0.73 14.38
C GLY A 92 3.67 -1.81 13.49
N ILE A 93 3.89 -1.71 12.16
CA ILE A 93 3.33 -2.59 11.14
C ILE A 93 4.45 -3.08 10.24
N ALA A 94 4.59 -4.40 10.13
CA ALA A 94 5.57 -5.04 9.26
C ALA A 94 4.96 -5.31 7.86
N ALA A 95 5.54 -4.69 6.85
CA ALA A 95 5.34 -5.05 5.45
C ALA A 95 6.23 -6.24 5.08
N ASP A 96 5.86 -6.97 4.02
CA ASP A 96 6.62 -8.12 3.53
C ASP A 96 7.82 -7.67 2.69
N LEU A 97 7.65 -6.58 1.93
CA LEU A 97 8.71 -5.92 1.17
C LEU A 97 8.73 -4.43 1.48
N ILE A 98 9.92 -3.83 1.41
CA ILE A 98 10.15 -2.40 1.61
C ILE A 98 10.97 -1.88 0.45
N CYS A 99 10.48 -0.85 -0.23
CA CYS A 99 11.26 -0.11 -1.22
C CYS A 99 12.02 1.02 -0.53
N MET A 100 13.31 1.14 -0.82
CA MET A 100 14.20 2.19 -0.28
C MET A 100 14.90 2.88 -1.46
N GLY A 101 15.20 4.17 -1.35
CA GLY A 101 15.83 4.95 -2.42
C GLY A 101 16.24 6.35 -2.02
#